data_AF-A0A1W9W5P3-F1
#
_entry.id   AF-A0A1W9W5P3-F1
#
_cell.length_a   1.000
_cell.length_b   1.000
_cell.length_c   1.000
_cell.angle_alpha   90.00
_cell.angle_beta   90.00
_cell.angle_gamma   90.00
#
_symmetry.space_group_name_H-M   'P 1'
#
loop_
_entity.id
_entity.type
_entity.pdbx_description
1 polymer ?
#
loop_
_entity_poly.entity_id
_entity_poly.type
_entity_poly.pdbx_seq_one_letter_code
_entity_poly.pdbx_strand_id
1 'polypeptide(L)'
;MFFVVLSGLFYSHSWAASANPDLKLNGVDALTTLTSSTTLTATVQMDAGEQAGEDADWWIATETPMGWYYYGYPDGWYLGGDGMEDTRPAYQGALFSMTEPLEVLRISGLPVGSYVFYFGFDTTVNGEMDGSVLFDQVAFEVVEAGETGSYPVDDDTFDFAYGDTQAGERIIDAQYASSNLYVANTAGDGGGTLFGVNFADGRIKGYGLSLFGADKTFFIMYVRNNTDYGRNSFLDNGDGAITDNATSLMWAQDDNGTGLNWEEALAFVETQNTVDYLGYKDWRLPNAKELQSIVDYSRSPDTTGSAAIDPLFNATSVTNEAGEVDYPFYWTGTTHANGSEVSGGFGAYVAFGRAMGYMNGAWTDVHGAGAQRSDPKAGDPADYPTGHGPQGDAIRI
;
A
#
# COMPACT_ATOMS: atom_id res chain seq x y z
N MET A 1 -2.71 -17.99 16.83
CA MET A 1 -3.33 -18.31 18.14
C MET A 1 -2.98 -17.19 19.13
N PHE A 2 -3.94 -16.85 20.02
CA PHE A 2 -4.06 -15.78 21.05
C PHE A 2 -2.77 -15.28 21.78
N PHE A 3 -2.65 -14.14 22.48
CA PHE A 3 -3.21 -12.76 22.63
C PHE A 3 -2.40 -12.09 23.80
N VAL A 4 -2.47 -10.74 23.96
CA VAL A 4 -2.47 -9.90 25.21
C VAL A 4 -1.26 -8.98 25.56
N VAL A 5 -1.62 -7.74 25.93
CA VAL A 5 -0.89 -6.61 26.59
C VAL A 5 -0.81 -6.75 28.13
N LEU A 6 0.27 -6.30 28.81
CA LEU A 6 0.17 -5.70 30.17
C LEU A 6 1.30 -4.71 30.52
N SER A 7 0.89 -3.65 31.23
CA SER A 7 1.60 -2.48 31.76
C SER A 7 2.57 -2.71 32.93
N GLY A 8 3.47 -1.73 33.17
CA GLY A 8 4.14 -1.48 34.46
C GLY A 8 4.40 0.02 34.72
N LEU A 9 3.86 0.55 35.82
CA LEU A 9 4.03 1.91 36.41
C LEU A 9 5.39 2.02 37.17
N PHE A 10 6.04 3.19 37.41
CA PHE A 10 5.69 4.28 38.35
C PHE A 10 6.79 5.38 38.43
N TYR A 11 6.37 6.64 38.74
CA TYR A 11 7.06 7.78 39.45
C TYR A 11 8.47 8.24 38.98
N SER A 12 8.92 9.51 39.00
CA SER A 12 8.57 10.76 39.69
C SER A 12 9.58 11.86 39.29
N HIS A 13 9.35 13.09 39.75
CA HIS A 13 10.30 14.22 39.88
C HIS A 13 10.41 15.23 38.72
N SER A 14 10.16 16.48 39.09
CA SER A 14 10.64 17.67 38.40
C SER A 14 12.18 17.80 38.49
N TRP A 15 12.79 18.30 37.40
CA TRP A 15 14.12 18.94 37.18
C TRP A 15 15.26 18.09 36.55
N ALA A 16 15.54 18.32 35.25
CA ALA A 16 16.85 18.46 34.57
C ALA A 16 16.60 18.58 33.03
N ALA A 17 17.35 19.40 32.28
CA ALA A 17 17.18 19.55 30.83
C ALA A 17 18.01 18.49 30.06
N SER A 18 17.36 17.45 29.54
CA SER A 18 17.99 16.41 28.69
C SER A 18 18.33 16.96 27.31
N ALA A 19 19.31 16.34 26.63
CA ALA A 19 19.63 16.70 25.26
C ALA A 19 18.42 16.50 24.33
N ASN A 20 18.27 17.38 23.35
CA ASN A 20 17.12 17.46 22.46
C ASN A 20 17.58 17.61 21.00
N PRO A 21 17.65 16.51 20.22
CA PRO A 21 17.74 16.60 18.77
C PRO A 21 16.45 17.22 18.20
N ASP A 22 16.59 18.06 17.18
CA ASP A 22 15.51 18.75 16.47
C ASP A 22 15.73 18.60 14.96
N LEU A 23 14.78 17.99 14.27
CA LEU A 23 14.78 17.75 12.83
C LEU A 23 13.59 18.46 12.20
N LYS A 24 13.88 19.34 11.24
CA LYS A 24 12.86 20.06 10.49
C LYS A 24 12.96 19.78 9.01
N LEU A 25 11.82 19.44 8.41
CA LEU A 25 11.65 19.36 6.98
C LEU A 25 10.87 20.57 6.50
N ASN A 26 11.42 21.33 5.55
CA ASN A 26 10.88 22.62 5.10
C ASN A 26 10.56 23.60 6.25
N GLY A 27 11.32 23.51 7.35
CA GLY A 27 11.15 24.35 8.53
C GLY A 27 10.04 23.94 9.50
N VAL A 28 9.43 22.75 9.33
CA VAL A 28 8.39 22.22 10.22
C VAL A 28 8.75 20.86 10.80
N ASP A 29 8.24 20.58 12.00
CA ASP A 29 8.44 19.31 12.75
C ASP A 29 7.48 18.19 12.29
N ALA A 30 6.43 18.57 11.55
CA ALA A 30 5.39 17.65 11.09
C ALA A 30 5.05 17.96 9.63
N LEU A 31 5.85 17.42 8.71
CA LEU A 31 5.53 17.37 7.29
C LEU A 31 4.84 16.04 7.01
N THR A 32 3.67 16.06 6.37
CA THR A 32 2.93 14.82 6.03
C THR A 32 3.00 14.49 4.54
N THR A 33 3.06 15.51 3.68
CA THR A 33 3.08 15.32 2.23
C THR A 33 3.93 16.39 1.54
N LEU A 34 4.64 15.99 0.50
CA LEU A 34 5.42 16.85 -0.38
C LEU A 34 5.09 16.50 -1.83
N THR A 35 4.94 17.48 -2.73
CA THR A 35 4.82 17.14 -4.16
C THR A 35 6.20 16.87 -4.76
N SER A 36 6.31 15.99 -5.74
CA SER A 36 7.57 15.63 -6.43
C SER A 36 8.26 16.87 -7.02
N SER A 37 7.50 17.91 -7.37
CA SER A 37 8.01 19.19 -7.86
C SER A 37 8.50 20.15 -6.76
N THR A 38 8.16 19.93 -5.50
CA THR A 38 8.55 20.79 -4.39
C THR A 38 9.98 20.49 -3.94
N THR A 39 10.78 21.54 -3.74
CA THR A 39 12.09 21.39 -3.10
C THR A 39 11.92 21.02 -1.62
N LEU A 40 12.54 19.91 -1.20
CA LEU A 40 12.71 19.56 0.21
C LEU A 40 14.01 20.18 0.74
N THR A 41 13.93 20.81 1.90
CA THR A 41 15.09 21.17 2.74
C THR A 41 15.00 20.43 4.07
N ALA A 42 16.08 19.82 4.53
CA ALA A 42 16.17 19.24 5.86
C ALA A 42 17.22 19.98 6.69
N THR A 43 16.85 20.37 7.91
CA THR A 43 17.75 21.01 8.88
C THR A 43 17.75 20.24 10.19
N VAL A 44 18.92 20.09 10.79
CA VAL A 44 19.09 19.47 12.12
C VAL A 44 19.67 20.47 13.11
N GLN A 45 19.24 20.40 14.36
CA GLN A 45 19.78 21.20 15.45
C GLN A 45 19.80 20.38 16.74
N MET A 46 20.90 20.43 17.48
CA MET A 46 21.03 19.79 18.79
C MET A 46 21.02 20.86 19.89
N ASP A 47 20.23 20.65 20.94
CA ASP A 47 20.49 21.26 22.24
C ASP A 47 21.01 20.17 23.19
N ALA A 48 22.29 20.21 23.55
CA ALA A 48 22.90 19.17 24.39
C ALA A 48 22.50 19.28 25.87
N GLY A 49 21.91 20.39 26.31
CA GLY A 49 21.47 20.58 27.69
C GLY A 49 22.56 20.25 28.72
N GLU A 50 22.20 19.46 29.74
CA GLU A 50 23.13 19.02 30.78
C GLU A 50 24.12 17.94 30.32
N GLN A 51 23.89 17.33 29.15
CA GLN A 51 24.73 16.25 28.59
C GLN A 51 25.85 16.79 27.68
N ALA A 52 26.01 18.12 27.60
CA ALA A 52 27.09 18.73 26.84
C ALA A 52 28.47 18.22 27.29
N GLY A 53 29.27 17.72 26.35
CA GLY A 53 30.59 17.14 26.61
C GLY A 53 30.62 15.62 26.77
N GLU A 54 29.47 14.95 26.86
CA GLU A 54 29.40 13.48 26.86
C GLU A 54 29.62 12.94 25.45
N ASP A 55 30.50 11.95 25.28
CA ASP A 55 30.76 11.37 23.96
C ASP A 55 29.55 10.54 23.49
N ALA A 56 29.17 10.71 22.23
CA ALA A 56 28.05 10.04 21.58
C ALA A 56 28.33 9.81 20.09
N ASP A 57 27.60 8.87 19.50
CA ASP A 57 27.53 8.67 18.05
C ASP A 57 26.28 9.38 17.51
N TRP A 58 26.47 10.35 16.62
CA TRP A 58 25.40 11.17 16.07
C TRP A 58 24.96 10.59 14.74
N TRP A 59 23.65 10.47 14.55
CA TRP A 59 23.06 9.86 13.37
C TRP A 59 22.16 10.84 12.65
N ILE A 60 22.35 10.94 11.34
CA ILE A 60 21.43 11.58 10.41
C ILE A 60 21.20 10.56 9.31
N ALA A 61 20.00 10.02 9.24
CA ALA A 61 19.65 8.94 8.33
C ALA A 61 18.26 9.17 7.73
N THR A 62 18.01 8.58 6.58
CA THR A 62 16.68 8.54 6.00
C THR A 62 16.38 7.20 5.37
N GLU A 63 15.19 6.69 5.66
CA GLU A 63 14.59 5.59 4.94
C GLU A 63 13.82 6.17 3.75
N THR A 64 14.05 5.62 2.57
CA THR A 64 13.44 6.07 1.32
C THR A 64 12.84 4.89 0.57
N PRO A 65 12.04 5.11 -0.50
CA PRO A 65 11.56 4.02 -1.35
C PRO A 65 12.68 3.21 -2.03
N MET A 66 13.91 3.72 -2.02
CA MET A 66 15.09 3.13 -2.65
C MET A 66 16.07 2.51 -1.64
N GLY A 67 15.69 2.44 -0.36
CA GLY A 67 16.55 1.97 0.73
C GLY A 67 17.07 3.11 1.61
N TRP A 68 18.02 2.78 2.47
CA TRP A 68 18.56 3.68 3.49
C TRP A 68 19.65 4.57 2.94
N TYR A 69 19.69 5.81 3.43
CA TYR A 69 20.77 6.76 3.21
C TYR A 69 21.20 7.37 4.53
N TYR A 70 22.47 7.72 4.65
CA TYR A 70 23.01 8.39 5.84
C TYR A 70 23.89 9.58 5.45
N TYR A 71 23.94 10.58 6.31
CA TYR A 71 24.74 11.78 6.09
C TYR A 71 26.07 11.66 6.83
N GLY A 72 27.19 11.66 6.10
CA GLY A 72 28.53 11.78 6.67
C GLY A 72 28.94 13.25 6.72
N TYR A 73 29.13 13.82 7.91
CA TYR A 73 29.55 15.22 8.04
C TYR A 73 31.05 15.38 7.77
N PRO A 74 31.49 16.41 7.01
CA PRO A 74 30.69 17.42 6.30
C PRO A 74 30.40 17.06 4.83
N ASP A 75 30.68 15.83 4.42
CA ASP A 75 30.86 15.43 3.03
C ASP A 75 29.53 15.18 2.27
N GLY A 76 28.45 14.81 2.96
CA GLY A 76 27.11 14.68 2.36
C GLY A 76 26.46 13.30 2.56
N TRP A 77 25.49 12.98 1.69
CA TRP A 77 24.70 11.74 1.77
C TRP A 77 25.36 10.56 1.05
N TYR A 78 25.31 9.39 1.69
CA TYR A 78 25.81 8.11 1.20
C TYR A 78 24.69 7.07 1.20
N LEU A 79 24.78 6.10 0.28
CA LEU A 79 23.91 4.92 0.26
C LEU A 79 24.22 4.03 1.46
N GLY A 80 23.19 3.66 2.21
CA GLY A 80 23.24 2.87 3.43
C GLY A 80 22.59 1.50 3.31
N GLY A 81 22.32 0.97 2.12
CA GLY A 81 21.82 -0.41 1.95
C GLY A 81 20.35 -0.59 2.31
N ASP A 82 20.01 -1.79 2.79
CA ASP A 82 18.62 -2.23 3.01
C ASP A 82 18.14 -1.99 4.45
N GLY A 83 19.05 -1.66 5.39
CA GLY A 83 18.74 -1.48 6.80
C GLY A 83 19.60 -0.42 7.51
N MET A 84 19.18 -0.02 8.70
CA MET A 84 19.88 0.97 9.52
C MET A 84 21.29 0.48 9.94
N GLU A 85 21.48 -0.83 10.07
CA GLU A 85 22.75 -1.49 10.40
C GLU A 85 23.89 -1.23 9.39
N ASP A 86 23.53 -0.89 8.15
CA ASP A 86 24.47 -0.61 7.07
C ASP A 86 24.87 0.87 7.01
N THR A 87 24.26 1.71 7.86
CA THR A 87 24.57 3.14 7.96
C THR A 87 25.77 3.43 8.86
N ARG A 88 26.26 4.68 8.85
CA ARG A 88 27.38 5.13 9.70
C ARG A 88 27.04 6.45 10.40
N PRO A 89 27.58 6.70 11.61
CA PRO A 89 27.34 7.96 12.31
C PRO A 89 27.89 9.13 11.50
N ALA A 90 27.13 10.23 11.52
CA ALA A 90 27.50 11.50 10.94
C ALA A 90 28.70 12.13 11.66
N TYR A 91 28.77 11.94 12.97
CA TYR A 91 29.82 12.47 13.85
C TYR A 91 29.96 11.57 15.08
N GLN A 92 31.19 11.34 15.53
CA GLN A 92 31.47 10.61 16.77
C GLN A 92 32.25 11.53 17.72
N GLY A 93 31.71 11.78 18.90
CA GLY A 93 32.34 12.61 19.92
C GLY A 93 31.34 13.37 20.78
N ALA A 94 31.88 14.31 21.57
CA ALA A 94 31.13 15.07 22.56
C ALA A 94 29.84 15.71 22.01
N LEU A 95 28.76 15.60 22.78
CA LEU A 95 27.52 16.35 22.58
C LEU A 95 27.77 17.86 22.74
N PHE A 96 27.21 18.67 21.86
CA PHE A 96 27.27 20.13 21.94
C PHE A 96 25.99 20.77 21.41
N SER A 97 25.61 21.91 21.99
CA SER A 97 24.47 22.69 21.47
C SER A 97 24.88 23.45 20.21
N MET A 98 24.09 23.32 19.16
CA MET A 98 24.26 24.02 17.89
C MET A 98 23.64 25.42 17.98
N THR A 99 24.40 26.45 17.64
CA THR A 99 23.92 27.84 17.69
C THR A 99 22.94 28.18 16.57
N GLU A 100 23.05 27.49 15.43
CA GLU A 100 22.15 27.62 14.28
C GLU A 100 21.87 26.22 13.71
N PRO A 101 20.69 25.99 13.11
CA PRO A 101 20.40 24.75 12.41
C PRO A 101 21.37 24.49 11.26
N LEU A 102 21.80 23.24 11.09
CA LEU A 102 22.60 22.79 9.95
C LEU A 102 21.68 22.28 8.84
N GLU A 103 21.73 22.90 7.66
CA GLU A 103 21.09 22.35 6.46
C GLU A 103 21.88 21.13 5.98
N VAL A 104 21.25 19.95 6.04
CA VAL A 104 21.86 18.67 5.67
C VAL A 104 21.36 18.16 4.31
N LEU A 105 20.23 18.70 3.82
CA LEU A 105 19.69 18.34 2.52
C LEU A 105 18.96 19.53 1.89
N ARG A 106 19.15 19.70 0.57
CA ARG A 106 18.32 20.54 -0.29
C ARG A 106 18.19 19.86 -1.65
N ILE A 107 17.02 19.30 -1.94
CA ILE A 107 16.80 18.48 -3.14
C ILE A 107 15.43 18.78 -3.76
N SER A 108 15.31 18.63 -5.07
CA SER A 108 14.04 18.73 -5.81
C SER A 108 13.89 17.51 -6.70
N GLY A 109 12.65 17.14 -7.05
CA GLY A 109 12.41 15.96 -7.88
C GLY A 109 12.59 14.66 -7.11
N LEU A 110 12.18 14.63 -5.84
CA LEU A 110 12.16 13.37 -5.10
C LEU A 110 11.20 12.38 -5.77
N PRO A 111 11.60 11.10 -5.92
CA PRO A 111 10.69 10.05 -6.33
C PRO A 111 9.46 9.98 -5.42
N VAL A 112 8.34 9.52 -5.99
CA VAL A 112 7.11 9.26 -5.23
C VAL A 112 7.33 8.11 -4.26
N GLY A 113 6.76 8.23 -3.06
CA GLY A 113 6.76 7.19 -2.03
C GLY A 113 7.02 7.71 -0.63
N SER A 114 7.14 6.78 0.31
CA SER A 114 7.29 7.03 1.74
C SER A 114 8.73 7.37 2.10
N TYR A 115 8.91 8.41 2.92
CA TYR A 115 10.19 8.83 3.46
C TYR A 115 10.11 9.00 4.97
N VAL A 116 11.16 8.59 5.67
CA VAL A 116 11.35 8.93 7.09
C VAL A 116 12.75 9.50 7.27
N PHE A 117 12.87 10.69 7.83
CA PHE A 117 14.14 11.29 8.23
C PHE A 117 14.32 11.15 9.73
N TYR A 118 15.56 10.90 10.14
CA TYR A 118 15.96 10.73 11.52
C TYR A 118 17.14 11.66 11.83
N PHE A 119 17.12 12.26 13.00
CA PHE A 119 18.28 12.90 13.61
C PHE A 119 18.36 12.54 15.08
N GLY A 120 19.49 12.02 15.53
CA GLY A 120 19.63 11.62 16.92
C GLY A 120 21.06 11.29 17.29
N PHE A 121 21.20 10.75 18.49
CA PHE A 121 22.46 10.22 18.98
C PHE A 121 22.24 8.99 19.83
N ASP A 122 23.23 8.12 19.85
CA ASP A 122 23.35 7.04 20.83
C ASP A 122 24.55 7.31 21.75
N THR A 123 24.40 6.90 23.01
CA THR A 123 25.42 7.14 24.04
C THR A 123 26.50 6.05 24.09
N THR A 124 26.42 5.03 23.24
CA THR A 124 27.38 3.92 23.22
C THR A 124 28.36 4.15 22.06
N VAL A 125 29.43 4.89 22.31
CA VAL A 125 30.38 5.29 21.25
C VAL A 125 31.16 4.08 20.70
N ASN A 126 30.62 3.45 19.66
CA ASN A 126 31.18 2.25 19.03
C ASN A 126 30.98 2.21 17.50
N GLY A 127 30.24 3.16 16.92
CA GLY A 127 29.93 3.26 15.50
C GLY A 127 28.76 2.39 15.05
N GLU A 128 28.02 1.81 15.99
CA GLU A 128 26.84 0.98 15.77
C GLU A 128 25.65 1.63 16.48
N MET A 129 24.49 1.68 15.81
CA MET A 129 23.27 2.23 16.41
C MET A 129 22.73 1.26 17.46
N ASP A 130 23.19 1.38 18.70
CA ASP A 130 22.82 0.49 19.80
C ASP A 130 22.59 1.22 21.14
N GLY A 131 22.13 0.48 22.16
CA GLY A 131 21.96 1.03 23.51
C GLY A 131 20.78 2.00 23.66
N SER A 132 21.00 3.15 24.30
CA SER A 132 19.99 4.20 24.54
C SER A 132 20.11 5.28 23.47
N VAL A 133 19.14 5.32 22.56
CA VAL A 133 19.09 6.29 21.45
C VAL A 133 18.07 7.38 21.77
N LEU A 134 18.46 8.65 21.65
CA LEU A 134 17.54 9.78 21.60
C LEU A 134 17.52 10.34 20.19
N PHE A 135 16.34 10.50 19.61
CA PHE A 135 16.19 10.98 18.25
C PHE A 135 14.89 11.75 18.06
N ASP A 136 14.90 12.56 17.02
CA ASP A 136 13.73 13.17 16.40
C ASP A 136 13.54 12.56 15.01
N GLN A 137 12.30 12.50 14.54
CA GLN A 137 11.96 11.94 13.23
C GLN A 137 10.82 12.68 12.56
N VAL A 138 10.87 12.73 11.23
CA VAL A 138 9.77 13.24 10.40
C VAL A 138 9.48 12.26 9.27
N ALA A 139 8.27 11.71 9.26
CA ALA A 139 7.78 10.80 8.23
C ALA A 139 6.79 11.53 7.30
N PHE A 140 6.99 11.42 5.98
CA PHE A 140 6.14 12.08 4.98
C PHE A 140 6.07 11.28 3.68
N GLU A 141 5.05 11.58 2.88
CA GLU A 141 4.88 11.00 1.54
C GLU A 141 5.26 12.01 0.46
N VAL A 142 5.98 11.57 -0.57
CA VAL A 142 6.14 12.33 -1.81
C VAL A 142 5.09 11.85 -2.81
N VAL A 143 4.31 12.78 -3.36
CA VAL A 143 3.21 12.53 -4.32
C VAL A 143 3.45 13.25 -5.64
N GLU A 144 2.82 12.83 -6.73
CA GLU A 144 2.98 13.49 -8.02
C GLU A 144 2.51 14.95 -8.02
N ALA A 145 3.15 15.78 -8.84
CA ALA A 145 2.76 17.18 -9.01
C ALA A 145 1.36 17.27 -9.63
N GLY A 146 0.35 17.59 -8.82
CA GLY A 146 -1.07 17.66 -9.22
C GLY A 146 -1.99 16.79 -8.37
N GLU A 147 -1.43 15.90 -7.54
CA GLU A 147 -2.17 15.21 -6.50
C GLU A 147 -1.94 15.93 -5.17
N THR A 148 -2.80 16.88 -4.82
CA THR A 148 -2.85 17.36 -3.44
C THR A 148 -3.37 16.23 -2.58
N GLY A 149 -2.50 15.71 -1.71
CA GLY A 149 -2.84 14.69 -0.72
C GLY A 149 -4.08 15.07 0.07
N SER A 150 -5.17 14.40 -0.25
CA SER A 150 -6.27 14.08 0.63
C SER A 150 -6.50 12.58 0.46
N TYR A 151 -6.95 11.92 1.51
CA TYR A 151 -7.51 10.57 1.47
C TYR A 151 -8.45 10.43 0.25
N PRO A 152 -8.76 9.22 -0.26
CA PRO A 152 -9.41 9.03 -1.58
C PRO A 152 -10.85 9.56 -1.69
N VAL A 153 -11.27 10.44 -0.79
CA VAL A 153 -12.45 11.26 -0.86
C VAL A 153 -12.08 12.62 -0.26
N ASP A 154 -12.15 13.69 -1.07
CA ASP A 154 -12.14 15.07 -0.61
C ASP A 154 -13.28 15.25 0.44
N ASP A 155 -12.92 15.39 1.72
CA ASP A 155 -13.88 15.47 2.82
C ASP A 155 -14.56 16.85 2.92
N ASP A 156 -14.09 17.85 2.18
CA ASP A 156 -14.84 19.09 1.95
C ASP A 156 -16.07 18.84 1.06
N THR A 157 -16.06 17.76 0.26
CA THR A 157 -17.11 17.43 -0.71
C THR A 157 -17.98 16.24 -0.29
N PHE A 158 -17.41 15.21 0.34
CA PHE A 158 -18.15 14.02 0.75
C PHE A 158 -17.86 13.64 2.20
N ASP A 159 -18.92 13.51 2.98
CA ASP A 159 -18.83 12.97 4.33
C ASP A 159 -18.42 11.48 4.31
N PHE A 160 -17.61 11.09 5.29
CA PHE A 160 -17.24 9.70 5.55
C PHE A 160 -17.49 9.35 7.02
N ALA A 161 -18.01 8.14 7.26
CA ALA A 161 -18.15 7.57 8.59
C ALA A 161 -17.70 6.11 8.63
N TYR A 162 -17.03 5.75 9.73
CA TYR A 162 -16.80 4.36 10.12
C TYR A 162 -18.07 3.76 10.75
N GLY A 163 -18.14 2.42 10.82
CA GLY A 163 -19.23 1.76 11.54
C GLY A 163 -19.27 2.10 13.04
N ASP A 164 -20.47 2.18 13.60
CA ASP A 164 -20.72 2.50 14.99
C ASP A 164 -20.46 1.29 15.92
N THR A 165 -19.24 1.25 16.46
CA THR A 165 -18.83 0.22 17.41
C THR A 165 -19.62 0.23 18.73
N GLN A 166 -20.28 1.33 19.11
CA GLN A 166 -21.16 1.38 20.28
C GLN A 166 -22.51 0.70 19.99
N ALA A 167 -22.94 0.71 18.72
CA ALA A 167 -24.11 -0.03 18.24
C ALA A 167 -23.80 -1.51 17.91
N GLY A 168 -22.54 -1.94 18.04
CA GLY A 168 -22.10 -3.30 17.74
C GLY A 168 -21.68 -3.54 16.28
N GLU A 169 -21.55 -2.47 15.50
CA GLU A 169 -20.99 -2.53 14.14
C GLU A 169 -19.46 -2.66 14.21
N ARG A 170 -18.86 -3.19 13.15
CA ARG A 170 -17.40 -3.17 12.95
C ARG A 170 -17.01 -1.84 12.32
N ILE A 171 -15.79 -1.39 12.57
CA ILE A 171 -15.23 -0.16 11.95
C ILE A 171 -15.36 -0.19 10.41
N ILE A 172 -15.24 -1.38 9.82
CA ILE A 172 -15.34 -1.62 8.37
C ILE A 172 -16.77 -1.81 7.86
N ASP A 173 -17.81 -1.67 8.67
CA ASP A 173 -19.20 -1.73 8.22
C ASP A 173 -19.60 -0.40 7.53
N ALA A 174 -18.82 -0.01 6.53
CA ALA A 174 -18.88 1.24 5.78
C ALA A 174 -18.94 0.95 4.27
N GLN A 175 -19.96 0.21 3.83
CA GLN A 175 -20.10 -0.26 2.45
C GLN A 175 -20.73 0.83 1.56
N TYR A 176 -19.95 1.40 0.64
CA TYR A 176 -20.43 2.39 -0.32
C TYR A 176 -20.77 1.71 -1.64
N ALA A 177 -22.03 1.80 -2.06
CA ALA A 177 -22.47 1.16 -3.29
C ALA A 177 -21.99 1.91 -4.53
N SER A 178 -21.66 1.17 -5.58
CA SER A 178 -21.59 1.68 -6.94
C SER A 178 -22.85 1.32 -7.73
N SER A 179 -22.94 1.79 -8.97
CA SER A 179 -23.99 1.37 -9.92
C SER A 179 -23.70 0.04 -10.62
N ASN A 180 -22.57 -0.61 -10.33
CA ASN A 180 -22.15 -1.84 -11.01
C ASN A 180 -22.77 -3.05 -10.32
N LEU A 181 -23.82 -3.60 -10.93
CA LEU A 181 -24.37 -4.88 -10.51
C LEU A 181 -23.46 -6.02 -10.97
N TYR A 182 -23.21 -6.97 -10.09
CA TYR A 182 -22.51 -8.19 -10.47
C TYR A 182 -23.47 -9.08 -11.27
N VAL A 183 -22.97 -9.63 -12.37
CA VAL A 183 -23.76 -10.47 -13.29
C VAL A 183 -24.00 -11.89 -12.77
N ALA A 184 -23.25 -12.31 -11.76
CA ALA A 184 -23.45 -13.57 -11.03
C ALA A 184 -23.87 -13.30 -9.57
N ASN A 185 -23.86 -14.35 -8.75
CA ASN A 185 -24.20 -14.25 -7.32
C ASN A 185 -22.99 -14.58 -6.46
N THR A 186 -22.85 -13.86 -5.34
CA THR A 186 -21.97 -14.24 -4.24
C THR A 186 -22.73 -15.07 -3.21
N ALA A 187 -22.06 -15.96 -2.50
CA ALA A 187 -22.71 -16.84 -1.54
C ALA A 187 -23.23 -16.09 -0.30
N GLY A 188 -24.50 -16.33 0.02
CA GLY A 188 -25.12 -15.93 1.29
C GLY A 188 -26.05 -14.72 1.21
N ASP A 189 -26.19 -14.08 0.05
CA ASP A 189 -26.67 -12.71 -0.03
C ASP A 189 -28.11 -12.52 -0.55
N GLY A 190 -28.85 -13.60 -0.79
CA GLY A 190 -30.31 -13.55 -0.94
C GLY A 190 -30.86 -13.08 -2.30
N GLY A 191 -30.05 -13.00 -3.36
CA GLY A 191 -30.56 -12.92 -4.75
C GLY A 191 -29.99 -11.83 -5.66
N GLY A 192 -28.90 -11.16 -5.26
CA GLY A 192 -28.13 -10.27 -6.13
C GLY A 192 -26.98 -9.61 -5.38
N THR A 193 -26.00 -9.12 -6.14
CA THR A 193 -24.77 -8.52 -5.63
C THR A 193 -24.47 -7.24 -6.42
N LEU A 194 -24.00 -6.18 -5.74
CA LEU A 194 -23.41 -5.01 -6.38
C LEU A 194 -21.94 -4.89 -5.98
N PHE A 195 -21.10 -4.35 -6.86
CA PHE A 195 -19.77 -3.93 -6.43
C PHE A 195 -19.85 -2.59 -5.71
N GLY A 196 -19.04 -2.45 -4.67
CA GLY A 196 -18.88 -1.19 -3.98
C GLY A 196 -17.49 -1.04 -3.42
N VAL A 197 -17.18 0.18 -2.99
CA VAL A 197 -15.92 0.53 -2.37
C VAL A 197 -16.18 0.64 -0.86
N ASN A 198 -15.30 0.05 -0.08
CA ASN A 198 -15.27 0.28 1.35
C ASN A 198 -14.10 1.21 1.66
N PHE A 199 -14.39 2.50 1.79
CA PHE A 199 -13.36 3.51 2.06
C PHE A 199 -12.71 3.32 3.45
N ALA A 200 -13.31 2.56 4.36
CA ALA A 200 -12.72 2.25 5.66
C ALA A 200 -11.58 1.23 5.59
N ASP A 201 -11.60 0.31 4.61
CA ASP A 201 -10.57 -0.74 4.44
C ASP A 201 -9.87 -0.73 3.07
N GLY A 202 -10.26 0.19 2.18
CA GLY A 202 -9.66 0.42 0.87
C GLY A 202 -9.96 -0.66 -0.16
N ARG A 203 -11.01 -1.49 0.00
CA ARG A 203 -11.29 -2.61 -0.91
C ARG A 203 -12.54 -2.42 -1.75
N ILE A 204 -12.49 -2.99 -2.96
CA ILE A 204 -13.63 -3.11 -3.87
C ILE A 204 -14.15 -4.54 -3.78
N LYS A 205 -15.41 -4.71 -3.39
CA LYS A 205 -16.00 -6.03 -3.13
C LYS A 205 -17.43 -6.11 -3.63
N GLY A 206 -17.86 -7.31 -4.00
CA GLY A 206 -19.27 -7.64 -4.14
C GLY A 206 -19.96 -7.60 -2.78
N TYR A 207 -21.03 -6.82 -2.67
CA TYR A 207 -21.92 -6.77 -1.54
C TYR A 207 -23.29 -7.32 -1.91
N GLY A 208 -23.77 -8.26 -1.10
CA GLY A 208 -25.14 -8.73 -1.17
C GLY A 208 -26.18 -7.63 -1.02
N LEU A 209 -27.23 -7.73 -1.82
CA LEU A 209 -28.36 -6.79 -1.80
C LEU A 209 -29.36 -7.07 -0.66
N SER A 210 -29.26 -8.21 0.02
CA SER A 210 -30.09 -8.53 1.18
C SER A 210 -29.27 -8.76 2.44
N LEU A 211 -29.82 -8.36 3.59
CA LEU A 211 -29.30 -8.67 4.91
C LEU A 211 -30.47 -9.16 5.79
N PHE A 212 -30.36 -10.36 6.36
CA PHE A 212 -31.39 -10.99 7.20
C PHE A 212 -32.80 -11.06 6.55
N GLY A 213 -32.86 -11.22 5.22
CA GLY A 213 -34.13 -11.33 4.48
C GLY A 213 -34.83 -10.00 4.21
N ALA A 214 -34.16 -8.87 4.49
CA ALA A 214 -34.59 -7.52 4.10
C ALA A 214 -33.61 -6.93 3.08
N ASP A 215 -34.04 -5.90 2.35
CA ASP A 215 -33.15 -5.13 1.47
C ASP A 215 -32.05 -4.47 2.29
N LYS A 216 -30.81 -4.61 1.84
CA LYS A 216 -29.65 -4.02 2.49
C LYS A 216 -29.51 -2.55 2.10
N THR A 217 -29.22 -1.70 3.08
CA THR A 217 -28.90 -0.29 2.86
C THR A 217 -27.40 -0.11 2.66
N PHE A 218 -27.03 0.87 1.83
CA PHE A 218 -25.64 1.22 1.54
C PHE A 218 -25.42 2.71 1.72
N PHE A 219 -24.17 3.08 1.99
CA PHE A 219 -23.74 4.46 1.81
C PHE A 219 -23.68 4.78 0.32
N ILE A 220 -24.06 6.00 -0.07
CA ILE A 220 -24.08 6.44 -1.46
C ILE A 220 -23.34 7.76 -1.57
N MET A 221 -22.41 7.83 -2.51
CA MET A 221 -21.80 9.09 -2.95
C MET A 221 -22.32 9.43 -4.33
N TYR A 222 -23.01 10.57 -4.45
CA TYR A 222 -23.51 11.04 -5.75
C TYR A 222 -22.41 11.83 -6.46
N VAL A 223 -21.81 11.22 -7.46
CA VAL A 223 -20.89 11.90 -8.38
C VAL A 223 -21.66 12.43 -9.59
N ARG A 224 -21.21 13.55 -10.15
CA ARG A 224 -21.77 14.13 -11.38
C ARG A 224 -20.72 14.17 -12.47
N ASN A 225 -21.16 13.95 -13.70
CA ASN A 225 -20.46 14.39 -14.90
C ASN A 225 -19.08 13.77 -15.14
N ASN A 226 -19.03 12.51 -15.60
CA ASN A 226 -17.93 11.91 -16.37
C ASN A 226 -18.39 10.55 -16.93
N THR A 227 -19.17 10.55 -18.01
CA THR A 227 -19.72 9.30 -18.59
C THR A 227 -18.68 8.45 -19.31
N ASP A 228 -17.49 9.01 -19.52
CA ASP A 228 -16.40 8.37 -20.24
C ASP A 228 -15.46 7.61 -19.28
N TYR A 229 -15.48 7.94 -17.98
CA TYR A 229 -14.71 7.21 -16.97
C TYR A 229 -15.13 5.75 -16.89
N GLY A 230 -14.16 4.84 -16.95
CA GLY A 230 -14.38 3.40 -16.96
C GLY A 230 -14.81 2.83 -18.32
N ARG A 231 -14.83 3.64 -19.39
CA ARG A 231 -14.98 3.14 -20.76
C ARG A 231 -13.61 2.97 -21.40
N ASN A 232 -13.15 1.72 -21.47
CA ASN A 232 -11.89 1.40 -22.13
C ASN A 232 -11.99 1.57 -23.66
N SER A 233 -10.85 1.84 -24.30
CA SER A 233 -10.76 1.96 -25.76
C SER A 233 -9.58 1.15 -26.29
N PHE A 234 -9.72 -0.18 -26.18
CA PHE A 234 -8.69 -1.14 -26.57
C PHE A 234 -8.50 -1.24 -28.09
N LEU A 235 -7.24 -1.31 -28.50
CA LEU A 235 -6.78 -1.57 -29.84
C LEU A 235 -5.73 -2.68 -29.78
N ASP A 236 -6.01 -3.81 -30.41
CA ASP A 236 -5.01 -4.85 -30.65
C ASP A 236 -3.98 -4.34 -31.67
N ASN A 237 -2.71 -4.30 -31.27
CA ASN A 237 -1.62 -3.82 -32.12
C ASN A 237 -1.15 -4.90 -33.12
N GLY A 238 -1.57 -6.16 -32.94
CA GLY A 238 -1.19 -7.30 -33.79
C GLY A 238 0.23 -7.82 -33.54
N ASP A 239 0.90 -7.34 -32.50
CA ASP A 239 2.25 -7.71 -32.08
C ASP A 239 2.28 -8.39 -30.70
N GLY A 240 1.11 -8.68 -30.11
CA GLY A 240 0.97 -9.21 -28.76
C GLY A 240 0.75 -8.14 -27.68
N ALA A 241 0.70 -6.85 -28.05
CA ALA A 241 0.32 -5.77 -27.17
C ALA A 241 -1.08 -5.19 -27.51
N ILE A 242 -1.75 -4.67 -26.48
CA ILE A 242 -3.03 -3.97 -26.57
C ILE A 242 -2.85 -2.54 -26.10
N THR A 243 -3.17 -1.57 -26.96
CA THR A 243 -3.20 -0.15 -26.59
C THR A 243 -4.57 0.19 -26.01
N ASP A 244 -4.62 0.77 -24.81
CA ASP A 244 -5.83 1.38 -24.26
C ASP A 244 -5.81 2.90 -24.46
N ASN A 245 -6.55 3.38 -25.46
CA ASN A 245 -6.59 4.81 -25.78
C ASN A 245 -7.30 5.65 -24.69
N ALA A 246 -8.06 5.04 -23.78
CA ALA A 246 -8.74 5.75 -22.71
C ALA A 246 -7.77 6.17 -21.59
N THR A 247 -6.80 5.30 -21.28
CA THR A 247 -5.80 5.53 -20.23
C THR A 247 -4.42 5.90 -20.77
N SER A 248 -4.23 5.78 -22.10
CA SER A 248 -2.92 5.87 -22.76
C SER A 248 -1.91 4.82 -22.27
N LEU A 249 -2.40 3.73 -21.67
CA LEU A 249 -1.59 2.59 -21.26
C LEU A 249 -1.49 1.56 -22.40
N MET A 250 -0.47 0.71 -22.28
CA MET A 250 -0.29 -0.45 -23.13
C MET A 250 -0.20 -1.69 -22.24
N TRP A 251 -0.85 -2.76 -22.67
CA TRP A 251 -0.95 -4.02 -21.94
C TRP A 251 -0.38 -5.16 -22.78
N ALA A 252 0.24 -6.14 -22.13
CA ALA A 252 0.49 -7.42 -22.77
C ALA A 252 -0.85 -8.15 -22.98
N GLN A 253 -1.03 -8.74 -24.16
CA GLN A 253 -2.25 -9.49 -24.49
C GLN A 253 -2.36 -10.79 -23.70
N ASP A 254 -1.23 -11.47 -23.50
CA ASP A 254 -1.13 -12.71 -22.73
C ASP A 254 -0.70 -12.43 -21.29
N ASP A 255 -1.25 -13.19 -20.34
CA ASP A 255 -0.67 -13.28 -19.00
C ASP A 255 0.57 -14.19 -18.95
N ASN A 256 1.19 -14.30 -17.78
CA ASN A 256 2.42 -15.07 -17.59
C ASN A 256 2.18 -16.59 -17.51
N GLY A 257 0.93 -17.06 -17.53
CA GLY A 257 0.55 -18.48 -17.60
C GLY A 257 0.78 -19.32 -16.35
N THR A 258 1.33 -18.75 -15.27
CA THR A 258 1.61 -19.47 -14.01
C THR A 258 1.33 -18.60 -12.78
N GLY A 259 1.05 -19.22 -11.64
CA GLY A 259 1.00 -18.50 -10.38
C GLY A 259 2.39 -18.00 -9.99
N LEU A 260 2.46 -16.74 -9.54
CA LEU A 260 3.66 -16.11 -8.98
C LEU A 260 3.27 -15.41 -7.68
N ASN A 261 4.15 -15.42 -6.70
CA ASN A 261 4.04 -14.50 -5.56
C ASN A 261 4.37 -13.06 -5.99
N TRP A 262 4.24 -12.11 -5.07
CA TRP A 262 4.40 -10.70 -5.39
C TRP A 262 5.84 -10.34 -5.82
N GLU A 263 6.85 -10.90 -5.15
CA GLU A 263 8.26 -10.68 -5.48
C GLU A 263 8.63 -11.31 -6.84
N GLU A 264 8.17 -12.53 -7.09
CA GLU A 264 8.35 -13.23 -8.36
C GLU A 264 7.67 -12.49 -9.51
N ALA A 265 6.52 -11.85 -9.27
CA ALA A 265 5.85 -11.02 -10.27
C ALA A 265 6.67 -9.77 -10.64
N LEU A 266 7.34 -9.13 -9.67
CA LEU A 266 8.27 -8.02 -9.95
C LEU A 266 9.49 -8.52 -10.74
N ALA A 267 10.11 -9.61 -10.31
CA ALA A 267 11.27 -10.19 -10.99
C ALA A 267 10.94 -10.64 -12.42
N PHE A 268 9.72 -11.14 -12.65
CA PHE A 268 9.23 -11.48 -13.98
C PHE A 268 9.22 -10.26 -14.91
N VAL A 269 8.69 -9.13 -14.43
CA VAL A 269 8.65 -7.86 -15.17
C VAL A 269 10.06 -7.36 -15.52
N GLU A 270 10.99 -7.38 -14.55
CA GLU A 270 12.38 -6.98 -14.78
C GLU A 270 13.07 -7.86 -15.83
N THR A 271 12.74 -9.16 -15.83
CA THR A 271 13.21 -10.10 -16.85
C THR A 271 12.66 -9.75 -18.23
N GLN A 272 11.36 -9.43 -18.34
CA GLN A 272 10.75 -9.02 -19.62
C GLN A 272 11.39 -7.75 -20.19
N ASN A 273 11.72 -6.78 -19.32
CA ASN A 273 12.41 -5.56 -19.73
C ASN A 273 13.84 -5.81 -20.22
N THR A 274 14.53 -6.79 -19.63
CA THR A 274 15.89 -7.17 -20.03
C THR A 274 15.94 -7.81 -21.42
N VAL A 275 14.87 -8.50 -21.83
CA VAL A 275 14.79 -9.24 -23.10
C VAL A 275 14.02 -8.51 -24.19
N ASP A 276 13.69 -7.23 -24.00
CA ASP A 276 12.97 -6.40 -24.97
C ASP A 276 11.60 -7.03 -25.33
N TYR A 277 10.86 -7.53 -24.33
CA TYR A 277 9.59 -8.22 -24.54
C TYR A 277 8.62 -7.36 -25.36
N LEU A 278 8.11 -7.93 -26.46
CA LEU A 278 7.29 -7.25 -27.48
C LEU A 278 7.92 -5.97 -28.07
N GLY A 279 9.23 -5.80 -27.95
CA GLY A 279 9.97 -4.62 -28.42
C GLY A 279 10.05 -3.48 -27.40
N TYR A 280 9.61 -3.67 -26.16
CA TYR A 280 9.54 -2.64 -25.12
C TYR A 280 10.36 -3.02 -23.88
N LYS A 281 10.70 -2.01 -23.06
CA LYS A 281 11.63 -2.13 -21.89
C LYS A 281 11.12 -1.45 -20.62
N ASP A 282 9.91 -0.95 -20.66
CA ASP A 282 9.25 -0.15 -19.66
C ASP A 282 7.99 -0.85 -19.12
N TRP A 283 7.95 -2.18 -19.21
CA TRP A 283 6.94 -3.00 -18.55
C TRP A 283 7.03 -2.81 -17.03
N ARG A 284 5.88 -2.77 -16.38
CA ARG A 284 5.73 -2.70 -14.92
C ARG A 284 4.48 -3.45 -14.49
N LEU A 285 4.40 -3.83 -13.22
CA LEU A 285 3.10 -4.18 -12.65
C LEU A 285 2.18 -2.94 -12.69
N PRO A 286 0.89 -3.10 -13.03
CA PRO A 286 -0.07 -2.01 -12.94
C PRO A 286 -0.28 -1.62 -11.48
N ASN A 287 -0.64 -0.37 -11.21
CA ASN A 287 -1.20 -0.03 -9.90
C ASN A 287 -2.64 -0.56 -9.79
N ALA A 288 -3.22 -0.56 -8.59
CA ALA A 288 -4.56 -1.10 -8.35
C ALA A 288 -5.65 -0.43 -9.19
N LYS A 289 -5.56 0.89 -9.42
CA LYS A 289 -6.54 1.63 -10.23
C LYS A 289 -6.46 1.27 -11.70
N GLU A 290 -5.26 1.10 -12.23
CA GLU A 290 -5.02 0.68 -13.62
C GLU A 290 -5.47 -0.76 -13.85
N LEU A 291 -5.16 -1.69 -12.93
CA LEU A 291 -5.63 -3.07 -13.06
C LEU A 291 -7.15 -3.16 -12.93
N GLN A 292 -7.74 -2.36 -12.05
CA GLN A 292 -9.20 -2.29 -11.92
C GLN A 292 -9.87 -1.69 -13.16
N SER A 293 -9.20 -0.80 -13.91
CA SER A 293 -9.82 -0.15 -15.08
C SER A 293 -10.10 -1.14 -16.21
N ILE A 294 -9.38 -2.25 -16.30
CA ILE A 294 -9.58 -3.27 -17.34
C ILE A 294 -10.56 -4.38 -16.95
N VAL A 295 -11.17 -4.32 -15.76
CA VAL A 295 -12.21 -5.26 -15.34
C VAL A 295 -13.49 -5.04 -16.14
N ASP A 296 -14.00 -6.10 -16.76
CA ASP A 296 -15.31 -6.12 -17.41
C ASP A 296 -16.35 -6.78 -16.49
N TYR A 297 -17.08 -5.95 -15.74
CA TYR A 297 -18.13 -6.39 -14.82
C TYR A 297 -19.35 -7.05 -15.50
N SER A 298 -19.44 -7.01 -16.84
CA SER A 298 -20.48 -7.75 -17.57
C SER A 298 -20.15 -9.24 -17.75
N ARG A 299 -18.96 -9.67 -17.32
CA ARG A 299 -18.42 -11.01 -17.52
C ARG A 299 -18.06 -11.66 -16.19
N SER A 300 -18.19 -12.98 -16.14
CA SER A 300 -17.78 -13.78 -14.98
C SER A 300 -17.67 -15.26 -15.35
N PRO A 301 -16.96 -16.07 -14.53
CA PRO A 301 -16.93 -17.51 -14.72
C PRO A 301 -18.33 -18.14 -14.78
N ASP A 302 -19.26 -17.69 -13.94
CA ASP A 302 -20.60 -18.29 -13.84
C ASP A 302 -21.57 -17.82 -14.93
N THR A 303 -21.38 -16.61 -15.47
CA THR A 303 -22.33 -16.03 -16.45
C THR A 303 -21.86 -16.22 -17.88
N THR A 304 -20.57 -15.99 -18.14
CA THR A 304 -20.00 -16.00 -19.49
C THR A 304 -19.00 -17.13 -19.71
N GLY A 305 -18.63 -17.88 -18.67
CA GLY A 305 -17.59 -18.91 -18.76
C GLY A 305 -16.23 -18.31 -19.07
N SER A 306 -15.97 -17.07 -18.66
CA SER A 306 -14.73 -16.34 -18.94
C SER A 306 -14.27 -15.52 -17.74
N ALA A 307 -13.01 -15.08 -17.76
CA ALA A 307 -12.53 -14.02 -16.88
C ALA A 307 -13.37 -12.74 -17.04
N ALA A 308 -13.40 -11.91 -15.99
CA ALA A 308 -13.99 -10.58 -15.97
C ALA A 308 -13.10 -9.54 -16.68
N ILE A 309 -12.76 -9.78 -17.95
CA ILE A 309 -11.92 -8.93 -18.80
C ILE A 309 -12.40 -8.99 -20.26
N ASP A 310 -12.07 -7.97 -21.04
CA ASP A 310 -12.34 -7.94 -22.47
C ASP A 310 -11.72 -9.16 -23.20
N PRO A 311 -12.43 -9.82 -24.14
CA PRO A 311 -11.92 -10.97 -24.88
C PRO A 311 -10.66 -10.74 -25.72
N LEU A 312 -10.21 -9.49 -25.89
CA LEU A 312 -8.91 -9.21 -26.48
C LEU A 312 -7.76 -9.74 -25.61
N PHE A 313 -7.94 -9.86 -24.30
CA PHE A 313 -6.94 -10.37 -23.37
C PHE A 313 -7.06 -11.89 -23.18
N ASN A 314 -5.92 -12.56 -23.11
CA ASN A 314 -5.83 -13.99 -22.87
C ASN A 314 -5.53 -14.27 -21.39
N ALA A 315 -6.60 -14.51 -20.62
CA ALA A 315 -6.49 -14.94 -19.23
C ALA A 315 -6.36 -16.47 -19.13
N THR A 316 -5.27 -16.96 -18.54
CA THR A 316 -5.02 -18.38 -18.34
C THR A 316 -6.05 -18.97 -17.37
N SER A 317 -6.70 -20.08 -17.76
CA SER A 317 -7.63 -20.79 -16.87
C SER A 317 -6.88 -21.51 -15.75
N VAL A 318 -7.42 -21.45 -14.54
CA VAL A 318 -6.89 -22.15 -13.35
C VAL A 318 -7.95 -23.09 -12.77
N THR A 319 -7.54 -23.94 -11.83
CA THR A 319 -8.47 -24.68 -10.97
C THR A 319 -8.52 -23.97 -9.62
N ASN A 320 -9.70 -23.53 -9.20
CA ASN A 320 -9.88 -22.85 -7.92
C ASN A 320 -9.85 -23.82 -6.73
N GLU A 321 -10.00 -23.26 -5.53
CA GLU A 321 -9.96 -23.97 -4.26
C GLU A 321 -11.13 -24.97 -4.08
N ALA A 322 -12.21 -24.80 -4.84
CA ALA A 322 -13.35 -25.73 -4.92
C ALA A 322 -13.17 -26.84 -5.98
N GLY A 323 -12.06 -26.85 -6.72
CA GLY A 323 -11.79 -27.82 -7.79
C GLY A 323 -12.50 -27.50 -9.11
N GLU A 324 -12.93 -26.25 -9.29
CA GLU A 324 -13.69 -25.79 -10.46
C GLU A 324 -12.78 -25.02 -11.43
N VAL A 325 -13.17 -24.99 -12.72
CA VAL A 325 -12.51 -24.11 -13.70
C VAL A 325 -12.80 -22.66 -13.34
N ASP A 326 -11.73 -21.86 -13.30
CA ASP A 326 -11.77 -20.48 -12.89
C ASP A 326 -10.65 -19.66 -13.56
N TYR A 327 -10.50 -18.41 -13.15
CA TYR A 327 -9.46 -17.50 -13.61
C TYR A 327 -8.71 -16.90 -12.41
N PRO A 328 -7.44 -16.52 -12.58
CA PRO A 328 -6.60 -16.10 -11.48
C PRO A 328 -6.99 -14.70 -10.97
N PHE A 329 -6.31 -14.28 -9.92
CA PHE A 329 -6.13 -12.86 -9.66
C PHE A 329 -4.80 -12.41 -10.25
N TYR A 330 -4.65 -11.10 -10.47
CA TYR A 330 -3.37 -10.53 -10.88
C TYR A 330 -2.90 -9.51 -9.84
N TRP A 331 -1.61 -9.59 -9.51
CA TRP A 331 -0.94 -8.67 -8.61
C TRP A 331 -0.85 -7.26 -9.19
N THR A 332 -0.86 -6.29 -8.29
CA THR A 332 -0.56 -4.89 -8.60
C THR A 332 0.78 -4.52 -7.98
N GLY A 333 1.40 -3.45 -8.48
CA GLY A 333 2.52 -2.78 -7.79
C GLY A 333 2.09 -1.98 -6.55
N THR A 334 0.80 -1.98 -6.21
CA THR A 334 0.25 -1.20 -5.09
C THR A 334 0.33 -1.98 -3.80
N THR A 335 1.01 -1.42 -2.81
CA THR A 335 0.94 -1.86 -1.42
C THR A 335 -0.45 -1.57 -0.85
N HIS A 336 -1.10 -2.57 -0.26
CA HIS A 336 -2.37 -2.38 0.41
C HIS A 336 -2.14 -1.95 1.85
N ALA A 337 -2.39 -0.68 2.16
CA ALA A 337 -2.39 -0.21 3.54
C ALA A 337 -3.53 -0.89 4.31
N ASN A 338 -3.18 -1.60 5.39
CA ASN A 338 -4.13 -2.23 6.30
C ASN A 338 -3.67 -2.05 7.74
N GLY A 339 -4.50 -2.47 8.70
CA GLY A 339 -4.15 -2.48 10.12
C GLY A 339 -3.19 -3.60 10.54
N SER A 340 -2.40 -4.16 9.61
CA SER A 340 -1.34 -5.12 9.94
C SER A 340 -0.23 -4.42 10.73
N GLU A 341 0.37 -5.12 11.69
CA GLU A 341 1.57 -4.65 12.39
C GLU A 341 2.79 -4.58 11.45
N VAL A 342 2.77 -5.36 10.36
CA VAL A 342 3.78 -5.30 9.30
C VAL A 342 3.35 -4.27 8.27
N SER A 343 3.83 -3.04 8.44
CA SER A 343 3.66 -1.98 7.43
C SER A 343 4.19 -2.46 6.09
N GLY A 344 3.42 -2.21 5.03
CA GLY A 344 3.81 -2.57 3.67
C GLY A 344 3.84 -4.07 3.33
N GLY A 345 3.47 -4.95 4.27
CA GLY A 345 3.56 -6.40 4.09
C GLY A 345 2.54 -7.03 3.15
N PHE A 346 1.56 -6.26 2.66
CA PHE A 346 0.47 -6.76 1.82
C PHE A 346 0.43 -6.04 0.47
N GLY A 347 0.27 -6.80 -0.61
CA GLY A 347 0.05 -6.30 -1.96
C GLY A 347 -1.43 -6.31 -2.31
N ALA A 348 -1.91 -5.32 -3.06
CA ALA A 348 -3.25 -5.37 -3.64
C ALA A 348 -3.25 -6.25 -4.91
N TYR A 349 -4.37 -6.95 -5.14
CA TYR A 349 -4.64 -7.68 -6.37
C TYR A 349 -6.10 -7.51 -6.78
N VAL A 350 -6.39 -7.82 -8.04
CA VAL A 350 -7.76 -7.87 -8.57
C VAL A 350 -8.07 -9.29 -9.04
N ALA A 351 -9.19 -9.84 -8.58
CA ALA A 351 -9.67 -11.16 -8.98
C ALA A 351 -10.41 -11.08 -10.31
N PHE A 352 -9.94 -11.78 -11.35
CA PHE A 352 -10.63 -11.85 -12.64
C PHE A 352 -11.48 -13.12 -12.78
N GLY A 353 -11.25 -14.11 -11.90
CA GLY A 353 -12.16 -15.20 -11.61
C GLY A 353 -12.92 -14.99 -10.30
N ARG A 354 -13.51 -16.05 -9.74
CA ARG A 354 -14.26 -15.97 -8.47
C ARG A 354 -13.36 -15.53 -7.33
N ALA A 355 -13.87 -14.65 -6.47
CA ALA A 355 -13.15 -14.19 -5.29
C ALA A 355 -13.46 -15.15 -4.12
N MET A 356 -12.73 -16.26 -4.09
CA MET A 356 -13.02 -17.39 -3.22
C MET A 356 -12.78 -17.09 -1.73
N GLY A 357 -13.68 -17.59 -0.89
CA GLY A 357 -13.61 -17.60 0.57
C GLY A 357 -14.13 -18.93 1.14
N TYR A 358 -13.58 -19.36 2.27
CA TYR A 358 -13.96 -20.57 2.97
C TYR A 358 -15.00 -20.28 4.06
N MET A 359 -16.27 -20.49 3.75
CA MET A 359 -17.39 -20.24 4.66
C MET A 359 -18.20 -21.51 4.88
N ASN A 360 -18.65 -21.75 6.11
CA ASN A 360 -19.52 -22.87 6.46
C ASN A 360 -18.99 -24.25 6.01
N GLY A 361 -17.67 -24.43 6.00
CA GLY A 361 -17.03 -25.69 5.63
C GLY A 361 -16.86 -25.92 4.12
N ALA A 362 -17.11 -24.90 3.28
CA ALA A 362 -16.98 -24.98 1.84
C ALA A 362 -16.33 -23.72 1.24
N TRP A 363 -15.60 -23.91 0.14
CA TRP A 363 -15.12 -22.82 -0.70
C TRP A 363 -16.26 -22.25 -1.53
N THR A 364 -16.37 -20.93 -1.57
CA THR A 364 -17.43 -20.25 -2.29
C THR A 364 -17.00 -18.86 -2.75
N ASP A 365 -17.62 -18.33 -3.81
CA ASP A 365 -17.38 -16.96 -4.25
C ASP A 365 -18.03 -15.97 -3.28
N VAL A 366 -17.21 -15.24 -2.53
CA VAL A 366 -17.69 -14.32 -1.49
C VAL A 366 -17.75 -12.86 -1.95
N HIS A 367 -17.03 -12.50 -3.02
CA HIS A 367 -16.90 -11.11 -3.45
C HIS A 367 -17.01 -10.87 -4.97
N GLY A 368 -17.07 -11.93 -5.79
CA GLY A 368 -17.27 -11.81 -7.23
C GLY A 368 -15.99 -11.53 -8.03
N ALA A 369 -16.03 -11.92 -9.31
CA ALA A 369 -15.03 -11.54 -10.30
C ALA A 369 -15.08 -10.03 -10.55
N GLY A 370 -13.94 -9.36 -10.32
CA GLY A 370 -13.77 -7.92 -10.29
C GLY A 370 -13.51 -7.35 -8.89
N ALA A 371 -13.43 -8.19 -7.85
CA ALA A 371 -13.08 -7.76 -6.51
C ALA A 371 -11.59 -7.40 -6.39
N GLN A 372 -11.30 -6.30 -5.70
CA GLN A 372 -9.95 -5.92 -5.27
C GLN A 372 -9.74 -6.39 -3.83
N ARG A 373 -8.71 -7.21 -3.62
CA ARG A 373 -8.32 -7.75 -2.30
C ARG A 373 -6.82 -7.55 -2.09
N SER A 374 -6.31 -8.14 -1.02
CA SER A 374 -4.90 -8.03 -0.66
C SER A 374 -4.44 -9.27 0.07
N ASP A 375 -3.27 -9.77 -0.30
CA ASP A 375 -2.62 -10.92 0.32
C ASP A 375 -1.21 -10.49 0.80
N PRO A 376 -0.58 -11.23 1.72
CA PRO A 376 0.81 -11.02 2.08
C PRO A 376 1.71 -11.03 0.84
N LYS A 377 2.79 -10.24 0.81
CA LYS A 377 3.73 -10.23 -0.33
C LYS A 377 4.61 -11.48 -0.39
N ALA A 378 4.75 -12.20 0.73
CA ALA A 378 5.54 -13.40 0.87
C ALA A 378 4.94 -14.32 1.94
N GLY A 379 5.28 -15.60 1.88
CA GLY A 379 4.89 -16.62 2.86
C GLY A 379 4.61 -17.97 2.20
N ASP A 380 3.95 -18.87 2.90
CA ASP A 380 3.49 -20.16 2.37
C ASP A 380 1.95 -20.21 2.38
N PRO A 381 1.28 -20.41 1.24
CA PRO A 381 -0.17 -20.53 1.20
C PRO A 381 -0.69 -21.72 2.03
N ALA A 382 0.15 -22.73 2.31
CA ALA A 382 -0.19 -23.85 3.20
C ALA A 382 -0.42 -23.41 4.66
N ASP A 383 0.06 -22.23 5.06
CA ASP A 383 -0.24 -21.63 6.37
C ASP A 383 -1.70 -21.14 6.48
N TYR A 384 -2.41 -21.05 5.35
CA TYR A 384 -3.79 -20.59 5.23
C TYR A 384 -4.71 -21.65 4.58
N PRO A 385 -4.82 -22.86 5.17
CA PRO A 385 -5.54 -23.98 4.54
C PRO A 385 -7.04 -23.73 4.34
N THR A 386 -7.59 -22.73 5.03
CA THR A 386 -8.98 -22.27 4.92
C THR A 386 -9.05 -20.76 4.69
N GLY A 387 -8.01 -20.21 4.06
CA GLY A 387 -7.87 -18.78 3.82
C GLY A 387 -7.64 -17.95 5.09
N HIS A 388 -7.82 -16.64 4.96
CA HIS A 388 -7.55 -15.64 5.99
C HIS A 388 -8.77 -14.75 6.26
N GLY A 389 -8.83 -14.06 7.40
CA GLY A 389 -9.90 -13.11 7.69
C GLY A 389 -11.30 -13.72 7.89
N PRO A 390 -12.34 -12.87 8.04
CA PRO A 390 -13.67 -13.30 8.50
C PRO A 390 -14.42 -14.25 7.57
N GLN A 391 -14.12 -14.21 6.27
CA GLN A 391 -14.79 -15.01 5.23
C GLN A 391 -13.91 -16.15 4.71
N GLY A 392 -12.73 -16.38 5.32
CA GLY A 392 -11.79 -17.41 4.88
C GLY A 392 -11.23 -17.10 3.48
N ASP A 393 -10.96 -15.83 3.23
CA ASP A 393 -10.43 -15.27 1.99
C ASP A 393 -9.26 -16.12 1.48
N ALA A 394 -9.39 -16.73 0.29
CA ALA A 394 -8.33 -17.55 -0.30
C ALA A 394 -7.03 -16.73 -0.41
N ILE A 395 -5.91 -17.37 -0.07
CA ILE A 395 -4.57 -16.77 -0.08
C ILE A 395 -3.74 -17.46 -1.17
N ARG A 396 -3.13 -16.69 -2.07
CA ARG A 396 -2.19 -17.22 -3.08
C ARG A 396 -0.90 -16.40 -3.06
N ILE A 397 -0.05 -16.74 -2.09
CA ILE A 397 1.28 -16.15 -1.85
C ILE A 397 2.40 -17.10 -2.21
#